data_AF-A0A2H1IG56-F1
#
_entry.id   AF-A0A2H1IG56-F1
#
_cell.length_a   1.000
_cell.length_b   1.000
_cell.length_c   1.000
_cell.angle_alpha   90.00
_cell.angle_beta   90.00
_cell.angle_gamma   90.00
#
_symmetry.space_group_name_H-M   'P 1'
#
loop_
_entity.id
_entity.type
_entity.pdbx_description
1 polymer ?
#
loop_
_entity_poly.entity_id
_entity_poly.type
_entity_poly.pdbx_seq_one_letter_code
_entity_poly.pdbx_strand_id
1 'polypeptide(L)'
;MTTSHHRPLTAEDLLASPRGRSLVFGLALSGSEDEFDDEGQPLTASARALDEFRSAVFIAGHLADKAQGAAVAMYLGESDSEPAPGAVTAGDVAEKLRFVTPSKPSQAELEHAMAEVIGGAMYWQPPHGADHIAAGPEVREALRPFAEVLIGTGLLDAWSRPFDMENQWALAWDDEEHRGGLPAIFTHPTGPVDQAESRPAISLADLFPPADGDGAQLPWGLDEWLGHILTTETEYRHDLVKDPNDELSGEWWSTPPDGLWTSTSTWPDQTPIGVELVEDDFGLERARACRLRLRPEARIAEICCPEDWAQLCRRFPLDVTAQRRYVWSETTGRKGQWVIPDWSRVGEEFDGVHVSLAGYLRTAGSVVEVGDHSLVETSPSLPTIGNTDDATASLMAGWHPDMTFWLNDVVDTVTEVVEWVYDNDADAWQRTPTQ
;
A
#
# COMPACT_ATOMS: atom_id res chain seq x y z
N MET A 1 -12.35 -0.75 20.87
CA MET A 1 -11.04 -1.40 20.75
C MET A 1 -10.22 -1.07 21.99
N THR A 2 -9.81 -2.07 22.76
CA THR A 2 -8.99 -1.90 23.97
C THR A 2 -7.53 -2.07 23.60
N THR A 3 -6.72 -1.04 23.89
CA THR A 3 -5.25 -0.94 23.75
C THR A 3 -4.72 -1.22 22.35
N SER A 4 -4.65 -0.17 21.51
CA SER A 4 -3.83 -0.17 20.30
C SER A 4 -2.39 -0.60 20.65
N HIS A 5 -1.89 -1.62 19.96
CA HIS A 5 -0.54 -2.12 20.13
C HIS A 5 0.43 -1.24 19.34
N HIS A 6 0.66 -0.02 19.81
CA HIS A 6 1.73 0.88 19.36
C HIS A 6 3.12 0.36 19.75
N ARG A 7 3.42 -0.88 19.36
CA ARG A 7 4.72 -1.52 19.60
C ARG A 7 5.68 -1.18 18.47
N PRO A 8 6.95 -0.89 18.77
CA PRO A 8 7.98 -0.72 17.75
C PRO A 8 8.05 -1.92 16.79
N LEU A 9 8.42 -1.65 15.54
CA LEU A 9 8.71 -2.69 14.56
C LEU A 9 9.90 -3.54 15.02
N THR A 10 9.86 -4.82 14.69
CA THR A 10 10.96 -5.76 14.90
C THR A 10 11.46 -6.27 13.55
N ALA A 11 12.66 -6.85 13.52
CA ALA A 11 13.15 -7.52 12.33
C ALA A 11 12.23 -8.67 11.88
N GLU A 12 11.57 -9.35 12.82
CA GLU A 12 10.58 -10.39 12.53
C GLU A 12 9.33 -9.80 11.87
N ASP A 13 8.81 -8.66 12.36
CA ASP A 13 7.67 -7.98 11.76
C ASP A 13 7.95 -7.63 10.29
N LEU A 14 9.12 -7.05 10.02
CA LEU A 14 9.53 -6.67 8.66
C LEU A 14 9.63 -7.89 7.74
N LEU A 15 10.20 -9.00 8.21
CA LEU A 15 10.41 -10.18 7.38
C LEU A 15 9.18 -11.10 7.26
N ALA A 16 8.13 -10.86 8.06
CA ALA A 16 6.92 -11.67 8.06
C ALA A 16 5.97 -11.30 6.93
N SER A 17 5.74 -10.01 6.71
CA SER A 17 4.80 -9.50 5.70
C SER A 17 5.49 -9.35 4.32
N PRO A 18 4.72 -9.27 3.22
CA PRO A 18 5.23 -8.88 1.92
C PRO A 18 5.87 -7.49 1.94
N ARG A 19 5.15 -6.44 2.38
CA ARG A 19 5.62 -5.05 2.27
C ARG A 19 6.83 -4.74 3.15
N GLY A 20 6.86 -5.26 4.38
CA GLY A 20 8.03 -5.15 5.24
C GLY A 20 9.27 -5.81 4.64
N ARG A 21 9.07 -6.93 3.95
CA ARG A 21 10.16 -7.69 3.34
C ARG A 21 10.63 -7.04 2.06
N SER A 22 9.73 -6.52 1.23
CA SER A 22 10.06 -5.72 0.04
C SER A 22 10.88 -4.50 0.44
N LEU A 23 10.56 -3.82 1.55
CA LEU A 23 11.35 -2.70 2.07
C LEU A 23 12.79 -3.13 2.38
N VAL A 24 12.96 -4.19 3.18
CA VAL A 24 14.30 -4.67 3.58
C VAL A 24 15.08 -5.18 2.37
N PHE A 25 14.39 -5.83 1.43
CA PHE A 25 15.00 -6.36 0.21
C PHE A 25 15.43 -5.26 -0.76
N GLY A 26 14.61 -4.22 -0.93
CA GLY A 26 14.94 -3.02 -1.70
C GLY A 26 16.16 -2.30 -1.14
N LEU A 27 16.20 -2.08 0.18
CA LEU A 27 17.37 -1.48 0.84
C LEU A 27 18.65 -2.32 0.68
N ALA A 28 18.53 -3.65 0.68
CA ALA A 28 19.66 -4.54 0.40
C ALA A 28 20.14 -4.46 -1.06
N LEU A 29 19.25 -4.10 -2.00
CA LEU A 29 19.57 -3.90 -3.41
C LEU A 29 20.19 -2.53 -3.68
N SER A 30 19.81 -1.47 -2.95
CA SER A 30 20.33 -0.10 -3.15
C SER A 30 21.82 0.02 -2.85
N GLY A 31 22.32 -0.56 -1.76
CA GLY A 31 23.76 -0.58 -1.44
C GLY A 31 24.46 0.80 -1.51
N SER A 32 25.76 0.83 -1.80
CA SER A 32 26.53 2.09 -1.97
C SER A 32 27.02 2.21 -3.41
N GLU A 33 26.53 3.22 -4.12
CA GLU A 33 26.87 3.49 -5.53
C GLU A 33 28.29 4.09 -5.70
N ASP A 34 28.84 4.73 -4.67
CA ASP A 34 30.19 5.34 -4.69
C ASP A 34 31.33 4.32 -4.91
N GLU A 35 31.03 3.03 -4.86
CA GLU A 35 31.98 1.93 -5.07
C GLU A 35 31.95 1.35 -6.49
N PHE A 36 31.26 2.02 -7.43
CA PHE A 36 31.21 1.68 -8.85
C PHE A 36 31.86 2.80 -9.70
N ASP A 37 32.40 2.46 -10.87
CA ASP A 37 32.83 3.47 -11.85
C ASP A 37 31.66 3.97 -12.72
N ASP A 38 31.96 4.93 -13.60
CA ASP A 38 30.97 5.55 -14.49
C ASP A 38 30.32 4.54 -15.47
N GLU A 39 30.94 3.38 -15.67
CA GLU A 39 30.42 2.25 -16.46
C GLU A 39 29.68 1.20 -15.60
N GLY A 40 29.47 1.46 -14.31
CA GLY A 40 28.81 0.57 -13.37
C GLY A 40 29.63 -0.66 -12.99
N GLN A 41 30.95 -0.64 -13.18
CA GLN A 41 31.81 -1.75 -12.79
C GLN A 41 32.22 -1.64 -11.32
N PRO A 42 32.19 -2.75 -10.56
CA PRO A 42 32.52 -2.73 -9.14
C PRO A 42 34.01 -2.48 -8.89
N LEU A 43 34.31 -1.42 -8.13
CA LEU A 43 35.67 -1.01 -7.76
C LEU A 43 36.20 -1.73 -6.51
N THR A 44 35.30 -2.22 -5.66
CA THR A 44 35.63 -2.89 -4.40
C THR A 44 35.14 -4.34 -4.38
N ALA A 45 35.56 -5.12 -3.38
CA ALA A 45 35.00 -6.44 -3.12
C ALA A 45 33.54 -6.39 -2.64
N SER A 46 33.15 -5.30 -1.96
CA SER A 46 31.78 -5.09 -1.47
C SER A 46 30.84 -4.77 -2.63
N ALA A 47 31.21 -3.83 -3.52
CA ALA A 47 30.51 -3.55 -4.76
C ALA A 47 30.35 -4.80 -5.64
N ARG A 48 31.38 -5.64 -5.74
CA ARG A 48 31.31 -6.90 -6.50
C ARG A 48 30.29 -7.87 -5.90
N ALA A 49 30.24 -7.99 -4.57
CA ALA A 49 29.25 -8.83 -3.91
C ALA A 49 27.82 -8.32 -4.14
N LEU A 50 27.62 -7.00 -4.10
CA LEU A 50 26.35 -6.35 -4.41
C LEU A 50 25.91 -6.57 -5.86
N ASP A 51 26.83 -6.41 -6.81
CA ASP A 51 26.58 -6.63 -8.25
C ASP A 51 26.19 -8.09 -8.55
N GLU A 52 26.91 -9.05 -7.96
CA GLU A 52 26.57 -10.47 -8.08
C GLU A 52 25.21 -10.80 -7.46
N PHE A 53 24.85 -10.15 -6.35
CA PHE A 53 23.55 -10.27 -5.72
C PHE A 53 22.43 -9.68 -6.59
N ARG A 54 22.59 -8.44 -7.09
CA ARG A 54 21.65 -7.77 -8.01
C ARG A 54 21.39 -8.63 -9.25
N SER A 55 22.46 -9.16 -9.86
CA SER A 55 22.38 -10.06 -11.01
C SER A 55 21.61 -11.34 -10.69
N ALA A 56 21.87 -11.96 -9.53
CA ALA A 56 21.15 -13.16 -9.11
C ALA A 56 19.66 -12.89 -8.88
N VAL A 57 19.31 -11.75 -8.25
CA VAL A 57 17.91 -11.33 -8.02
C VAL A 57 17.20 -11.10 -9.35
N PHE A 58 17.83 -10.37 -10.28
CA PHE A 58 17.25 -10.12 -11.61
C PHE A 58 16.94 -11.42 -12.35
N ILE A 59 17.90 -12.35 -12.42
CA ILE A 59 17.70 -13.63 -13.12
C ILE A 59 16.64 -14.48 -12.42
N ALA A 60 16.73 -14.64 -11.10
CA ALA A 60 15.78 -15.46 -10.34
C ALA A 60 14.36 -14.88 -10.40
N GLY A 61 14.22 -13.56 -10.30
CA GLY A 61 12.95 -12.84 -10.44
C GLY A 61 12.35 -13.02 -11.83
N HIS A 62 13.13 -12.78 -12.89
CA HIS A 62 12.69 -13.01 -14.27
C HIS A 62 12.21 -14.45 -14.50
N LEU A 63 12.95 -15.44 -14.00
CA LEU A 63 12.57 -16.85 -14.12
C LEU A 63 11.28 -17.17 -13.34
N ALA A 64 11.08 -16.55 -12.16
CA ALA A 64 9.85 -16.67 -11.40
C ALA A 64 8.66 -16.04 -12.14
N ASP A 65 8.81 -14.83 -12.66
CA ASP A 65 7.80 -14.14 -13.48
C ASP A 65 7.39 -14.96 -14.71
N LYS A 66 8.38 -15.53 -15.41
CA LYS A 66 8.12 -16.39 -16.56
C LYS A 66 7.40 -17.69 -16.17
N ALA A 67 7.73 -18.27 -15.01
CA ALA A 67 7.10 -19.48 -14.51
C ALA A 67 5.63 -19.26 -14.11
N GLN A 68 5.27 -18.06 -13.65
CA GLN A 68 3.88 -17.65 -13.38
C GLN A 68 3.14 -17.12 -14.62
N GLY A 69 3.77 -17.15 -15.80
CA GLY A 69 3.14 -16.77 -17.06
C GLY A 69 3.11 -15.25 -17.34
N ALA A 70 3.86 -14.45 -16.58
CA ALA A 70 3.98 -13.02 -16.84
C ALA A 70 4.68 -12.75 -18.17
N ALA A 71 4.25 -11.70 -18.87
CA ALA A 71 4.82 -11.26 -20.14
C ALA A 71 6.11 -10.44 -19.89
N VAL A 72 7.20 -11.11 -19.53
CA VAL A 72 8.51 -10.49 -19.28
C VAL A 72 9.50 -10.73 -20.43
N ALA A 73 10.32 -9.72 -20.72
CA ALA A 73 11.38 -9.80 -21.71
C ALA A 73 12.74 -9.50 -21.08
N MET A 74 13.77 -10.24 -21.47
CA MET A 74 15.16 -9.99 -21.08
C MET A 74 15.94 -9.50 -22.30
N TYR A 75 16.55 -8.32 -22.20
CA TYR A 75 17.46 -7.83 -23.23
C TYR A 75 18.82 -8.53 -23.05
N LEU A 76 19.24 -9.26 -24.08
CA LEU A 76 20.45 -10.06 -24.09
C LEU A 76 21.46 -9.48 -25.09
N GLY A 77 22.76 -9.58 -24.77
CA GLY A 77 23.82 -9.29 -25.72
C GLY A 77 23.82 -10.28 -26.90
N GLU A 78 24.50 -9.94 -28.00
CA GLU A 78 24.53 -10.76 -29.23
C GLU A 78 24.99 -12.22 -29.01
N SER A 79 25.73 -12.50 -27.94
CA SER A 79 26.25 -13.83 -27.59
C SER A 79 25.52 -14.53 -26.45
N ASP A 80 24.56 -13.87 -25.81
CA ASP A 80 23.93 -14.35 -24.59
C ASP A 80 22.63 -15.09 -24.90
N SER A 81 22.36 -16.16 -24.15
CA SER A 81 21.11 -16.90 -24.22
C SER A 81 20.31 -16.71 -22.94
N GLU A 82 18.98 -16.73 -23.04
CA GLU A 82 18.14 -16.69 -21.85
C GLU A 82 18.52 -17.80 -20.85
N PRO A 83 18.52 -17.49 -19.55
CA PRO A 83 18.82 -18.49 -18.53
C PRO A 83 17.79 -19.61 -18.58
N ALA A 84 18.25 -20.85 -18.39
CA ALA A 84 17.35 -21.99 -18.31
C ALA A 84 16.45 -21.89 -17.06
N PRO A 85 15.23 -22.47 -17.08
CA PRO A 85 14.41 -22.58 -15.88
C PRO A 85 15.20 -23.21 -14.70
N GLY A 86 15.17 -22.54 -13.55
CA GLY A 86 15.89 -22.97 -12.35
C GLY A 86 17.41 -22.77 -12.39
N ALA A 87 17.95 -22.01 -13.35
CA ALA A 87 19.39 -21.73 -13.42
C ALA A 87 19.89 -20.90 -12.23
N VAL A 88 19.04 -20.05 -11.67
CA VAL A 88 19.29 -19.31 -10.42
C VAL A 88 18.06 -19.50 -9.53
N THR A 89 18.30 -19.87 -8.27
CA THR A 89 17.28 -20.18 -7.28
C THR A 89 17.29 -19.18 -6.13
N ALA A 90 16.27 -19.21 -5.27
CA ALA A 90 16.26 -18.44 -4.02
C ALA A 90 17.46 -18.78 -3.12
N GLY A 91 17.96 -20.03 -3.18
CA GLY A 91 19.16 -20.44 -2.45
C GLY A 91 20.43 -19.74 -2.95
N ASP A 92 20.58 -19.59 -4.27
CA ASP A 92 21.71 -18.87 -4.88
C ASP A 92 21.66 -17.38 -4.53
N VAL A 93 20.46 -16.77 -4.59
CA VAL A 93 20.23 -15.38 -4.16
C VAL A 93 20.62 -15.19 -2.69
N ALA A 94 20.19 -16.10 -1.81
CA ALA A 94 20.56 -16.07 -0.40
C ALA A 94 22.06 -16.26 -0.18
N GLU A 95 22.74 -17.09 -0.97
CA GLU A 95 24.20 -17.25 -0.92
C GLU A 95 24.91 -15.94 -1.27
N LYS A 96 24.51 -15.27 -2.35
CA LYS A 96 25.08 -13.97 -2.75
C LYS A 96 24.79 -12.88 -1.72
N LEU A 97 23.57 -12.82 -1.20
CA LEU A 97 23.17 -11.84 -0.18
C LEU A 97 24.05 -11.90 1.08
N ARG A 98 24.52 -13.09 1.49
CA ARG A 98 25.40 -13.24 2.66
C ARG A 98 26.78 -12.58 2.50
N PHE A 99 27.19 -12.27 1.28
CA PHE A 99 28.42 -11.52 1.01
C PHE A 99 28.21 -10.01 0.95
N VAL A 100 26.95 -9.55 0.86
CA VAL A 100 26.60 -8.14 0.89
C VAL A 100 26.64 -7.64 2.34
N THR A 101 27.29 -6.51 2.56
CA THR A 101 27.39 -5.91 3.89
C THR A 101 26.16 -5.04 4.15
N PRO A 102 25.38 -5.28 5.22
CA PRO A 102 24.27 -4.40 5.58
C PRO A 102 24.75 -2.98 5.89
N SER A 103 24.22 -1.99 5.17
CA SER A 103 24.44 -0.57 5.42
C SER A 103 23.30 0.02 6.25
N LYS A 104 23.58 1.13 6.94
CA LYS A 104 22.54 1.92 7.61
C LYS A 104 21.99 2.91 6.59
N PRO A 105 20.71 2.84 6.23
CA PRO A 105 20.12 3.84 5.35
C PRO A 105 20.02 5.18 6.05
N SER A 106 20.07 6.24 5.26
CA SER A 106 19.61 7.57 5.59
C SER A 106 18.08 7.65 5.58
N GLN A 107 17.53 8.77 6.05
CA GLN A 107 16.08 9.02 6.00
C GLN A 107 15.57 9.05 4.55
N ALA A 108 16.29 9.72 3.64
CA ALA A 108 15.90 9.83 2.24
C ALA A 108 15.92 8.47 1.51
N GLU A 109 16.94 7.64 1.75
CA GLU A 109 16.98 6.27 1.18
C GLU A 109 15.83 5.40 1.70
N LEU A 110 15.40 5.60 2.96
CA LEU A 110 14.26 4.90 3.53
C LEU A 110 12.93 5.37 2.90
N GLU A 111 12.74 6.67 2.70
CA GLU A 111 11.56 7.25 2.05
C GLU A 111 11.45 6.79 0.60
N HIS A 112 12.54 6.86 -0.16
CA HIS A 112 12.60 6.33 -1.53
C HIS A 112 12.33 4.82 -1.58
N ALA A 113 12.94 4.02 -0.71
CA ALA A 113 12.66 2.59 -0.65
C ALA A 113 11.20 2.29 -0.27
N MET A 114 10.53 3.15 0.51
CA MET A 114 9.10 3.04 0.75
C MET A 114 8.28 3.37 -0.48
N ALA A 115 8.64 4.39 -1.26
CA ALA A 115 7.96 4.71 -2.52
C ALA A 115 8.00 3.51 -3.49
N GLU A 116 9.15 2.85 -3.63
CA GLU A 116 9.28 1.61 -4.43
C GLU A 116 8.39 0.46 -3.92
N VAL A 117 8.25 0.31 -2.60
CA VAL A 117 7.34 -0.68 -2.01
C VAL A 117 5.88 -0.41 -2.37
N ILE A 118 5.52 0.86 -2.54
CA ILE A 118 4.17 1.30 -2.94
C ILE A 118 3.97 1.16 -4.44
N GLY A 119 4.92 1.58 -5.27
CA GLY A 119 4.86 1.36 -6.72
C GLY A 119 4.76 -0.12 -7.11
N GLY A 120 5.36 -1.02 -6.31
CA GLY A 120 5.24 -2.48 -6.49
C GLY A 120 3.99 -3.11 -5.84
N ALA A 121 3.04 -2.32 -5.34
CA ALA A 121 1.93 -2.82 -4.51
C ALA A 121 0.74 -3.39 -5.29
N MET A 122 0.96 -4.46 -6.07
CA MET A 122 -0.04 -5.01 -6.99
C MET A 122 -0.86 -6.14 -6.35
N TYR A 123 -2.08 -5.85 -5.87
CA TYR A 123 -2.93 -6.83 -5.17
C TYR A 123 -3.84 -7.68 -6.08
N TRP A 124 -3.84 -7.39 -7.40
CA TRP A 124 -4.71 -8.02 -8.40
C TRP A 124 -3.99 -9.01 -9.33
N GLN A 125 -2.71 -9.27 -9.08
CA GLN A 125 -1.89 -10.19 -9.86
C GLN A 125 -0.94 -10.96 -8.93
N PRO A 126 -0.28 -12.03 -9.44
CA PRO A 126 0.79 -12.69 -8.70
C PRO A 126 1.88 -11.68 -8.28
N PRO A 127 2.52 -11.88 -7.11
CA PRO A 127 3.65 -11.04 -6.71
C PRO A 127 4.73 -11.02 -7.78
N HIS A 128 5.42 -9.89 -7.93
CA HIS A 128 6.57 -9.81 -8.81
C HIS A 128 7.60 -10.90 -8.45
N GLY A 129 8.28 -11.43 -9.47
CA GLY A 129 9.22 -12.52 -9.28
C GLY A 129 10.27 -12.24 -8.21
N ALA A 130 10.74 -10.99 -8.10
CA ALA A 130 11.65 -10.56 -7.03
C ALA A 130 11.04 -10.71 -5.62
N ASP A 131 9.78 -10.32 -5.40
CA ASP A 131 9.07 -10.48 -4.13
C ASP A 131 8.79 -11.95 -3.80
N HIS A 132 8.54 -12.76 -4.83
CA HIS A 132 8.39 -14.20 -4.69
C HIS A 132 9.72 -14.86 -4.27
N ILE A 133 10.85 -14.46 -4.86
CA ILE A 133 12.18 -14.90 -4.43
C ILE A 133 12.48 -14.45 -3.01
N ALA A 134 12.18 -13.20 -2.67
CA ALA A 134 12.36 -12.66 -1.32
C ALA A 134 11.54 -13.44 -0.28
N ALA A 135 10.36 -13.95 -0.65
CA ALA A 135 9.51 -14.77 0.24
C ALA A 135 10.12 -16.14 0.60
N GLY A 136 11.12 -16.62 -0.15
CA GLY A 136 11.81 -17.87 0.10
C GLY A 136 12.48 -17.91 1.49
N PRO A 137 12.39 -19.03 2.24
CA PRO A 137 12.89 -19.09 3.61
C PRO A 137 14.40 -18.84 3.70
N GLU A 138 15.19 -19.25 2.70
CA GLU A 138 16.62 -19.02 2.65
C GLU A 138 16.96 -17.53 2.50
N VAL A 139 16.19 -16.80 1.69
CA VAL A 139 16.37 -15.35 1.47
C VAL A 139 15.90 -14.57 2.69
N ARG A 140 14.76 -14.95 3.28
CA ARG A 140 14.26 -14.35 4.53
C ARG A 140 15.27 -14.44 5.67
N GLU A 141 15.92 -15.59 5.84
CA GLU A 141 16.98 -15.74 6.84
C GLU A 141 18.23 -14.93 6.49
N ALA A 142 18.61 -14.85 5.21
CA ALA A 142 19.73 -14.02 4.76
C ALA A 142 19.45 -12.50 4.89
N LEU A 143 18.18 -12.07 4.87
CA LEU A 143 17.77 -10.66 5.07
C LEU A 143 17.74 -10.23 6.54
N ARG A 144 17.78 -11.16 7.50
CA ARG A 144 17.71 -10.85 8.93
C ARG A 144 18.73 -9.80 9.41
N PRO A 145 20.02 -9.86 9.03
CA PRO A 145 20.99 -8.83 9.40
C PRO A 145 20.63 -7.43 8.87
N PHE A 146 20.04 -7.34 7.67
CA PHE A 146 19.60 -6.06 7.09
C PHE A 146 18.43 -5.47 7.86
N ALA A 147 17.43 -6.30 8.19
CA ALA A 147 16.31 -5.89 9.02
C ALA A 147 16.77 -5.44 10.42
N GLU A 148 17.72 -6.16 11.05
CA GLU A 148 18.29 -5.78 12.34
C GLU A 148 19.06 -4.46 12.30
N VAL A 149 19.83 -4.22 11.23
CA VAL A 149 20.53 -2.93 11.04
C VAL A 149 19.53 -1.79 10.85
N LEU A 150 18.48 -1.98 10.04
CA LEU A 150 17.42 -1.00 9.86
C LEU A 150 16.73 -0.66 11.19
N ILE A 151 16.32 -1.65 11.96
CA ILE A 151 15.75 -1.42 13.31
C ILE A 151 16.75 -0.68 14.21
N GLY A 152 18.03 -1.05 14.16
CA GLY A 152 19.09 -0.42 14.95
C GLY A 152 19.38 1.05 14.59
N THR A 153 18.84 1.58 13.48
CA THR A 153 18.94 3.01 13.14
C THR A 153 18.02 3.90 13.98
N GLY A 154 16.88 3.36 14.45
CA GLY A 154 15.80 4.13 15.08
C GLY A 154 14.94 4.95 14.11
N LEU A 155 15.17 4.86 12.79
CA LEU A 155 14.37 5.61 11.79
C LEU A 155 12.89 5.19 11.80
N LEU A 156 12.61 3.93 12.13
CA LEU A 156 11.24 3.39 12.19
C LEU A 156 10.52 3.65 13.53
N ASP A 157 11.18 4.24 14.53
CA ASP A 157 10.61 4.42 15.87
C ASP A 157 9.34 5.29 15.85
N ALA A 158 9.29 6.26 14.93
CA ALA A 158 8.14 7.14 14.79
C ALA A 158 6.94 6.46 14.11
N TRP A 159 7.15 5.37 13.36
CA TRP A 159 6.13 4.76 12.50
C TRP A 159 5.06 3.98 13.27
N SER A 160 5.33 3.68 14.54
CA SER A 160 4.38 3.04 15.45
C SER A 160 3.71 4.03 16.41
N ARG A 161 3.94 5.34 16.25
CA ARG A 161 3.31 6.37 17.09
C ARG A 161 1.79 6.39 16.86
N PRO A 162 1.02 6.82 17.88
CA PRO A 162 -0.41 7.05 17.71
C PRO A 162 -0.71 8.13 16.67
N PHE A 163 -1.91 8.04 16.10
CA PHE A 163 -2.48 9.03 15.20
C PHE A 163 -2.33 10.46 15.74
N ASP A 164 -1.81 11.36 14.91
CA ASP A 164 -1.64 12.77 15.23
C ASP A 164 -2.74 13.62 14.59
N MET A 165 -3.73 14.01 15.41
CA MET A 165 -4.86 14.85 14.97
C MET A 165 -4.45 16.24 14.45
N GLU A 166 -3.28 16.75 14.86
CA GLU A 166 -2.82 18.10 14.51
C GLU A 166 -1.93 18.12 13.26
N ASN A 167 -1.58 16.94 12.74
CA ASN A 167 -0.74 16.76 11.57
C ASN A 167 -1.42 15.89 10.53
N GLN A 168 -2.50 16.40 9.94
CA GLN A 168 -3.25 15.73 8.89
C GLN A 168 -3.31 16.61 7.65
N TRP A 169 -2.89 16.06 6.52
CA TRP A 169 -2.82 16.72 5.23
C TRP A 169 -3.60 15.94 4.19
N ALA A 170 -4.62 16.55 3.62
CA ALA A 170 -5.31 16.01 2.46
C ALA A 170 -4.63 16.48 1.18
N LEU A 171 -4.62 15.63 0.15
CA LEU A 171 -3.90 15.87 -1.10
C LEU A 171 -4.84 15.83 -2.30
N ALA A 172 -4.51 16.59 -3.32
CA ALA A 172 -5.07 16.43 -4.66
C ALA A 172 -4.04 16.81 -5.73
N TRP A 173 -4.10 16.11 -6.86
CA TRP A 173 -3.18 16.26 -7.99
C TRP A 173 -3.66 17.35 -8.97
N ASP A 174 -2.73 18.18 -9.47
CA ASP A 174 -2.98 19.35 -10.33
C ASP A 174 -2.14 19.34 -11.63
N ASP A 175 -1.89 18.14 -12.18
CA ASP A 175 -1.17 17.91 -13.44
C ASP A 175 -2.10 18.00 -14.67
N GLU A 176 -1.54 17.84 -15.89
CA GLU A 176 -2.30 18.00 -17.14
C GLU A 176 -3.50 17.06 -17.32
N GLU A 177 -3.50 15.88 -16.69
CA GLU A 177 -4.64 14.96 -16.73
C GLU A 177 -5.72 15.35 -15.71
N HIS A 178 -5.34 16.02 -14.62
CA HIS A 178 -6.23 16.43 -13.52
C HIS A 178 -6.59 17.94 -13.49
N ARG A 179 -5.99 18.74 -14.39
CA ARG A 179 -6.21 20.19 -14.58
C ARG A 179 -7.63 20.47 -15.11
N GLY A 180 -8.63 20.36 -14.25
CA GLY A 180 -10.00 20.75 -14.63
C GLY A 180 -11.07 20.58 -13.56
N GLY A 181 -10.79 19.84 -12.48
CA GLY A 181 -11.82 19.43 -11.51
C GLY A 181 -11.42 19.52 -10.04
N LEU A 182 -10.32 20.20 -9.70
CA LEU A 182 -9.93 20.29 -8.30
C LEU A 182 -11.04 20.92 -7.46
N PRO A 183 -11.39 20.31 -6.32
CA PRO A 183 -12.24 20.89 -5.28
C PRO A 183 -11.91 22.34 -5.01
N ALA A 184 -12.96 23.15 -4.79
CA ALA A 184 -12.79 24.57 -4.49
C ALA A 184 -11.80 24.81 -3.34
N ILE A 185 -11.81 23.91 -2.35
CA ILE A 185 -10.91 23.96 -1.21
C ILE A 185 -9.43 23.86 -1.61
N PHE A 186 -9.09 22.99 -2.57
CA PHE A 186 -7.73 22.87 -3.08
C PHE A 186 -7.34 24.04 -3.98
N THR A 187 -8.28 24.75 -4.60
CA THR A 187 -7.97 25.92 -5.44
C THR A 187 -7.70 27.22 -4.66
N HIS A 188 -7.81 27.21 -3.32
CA HIS A 188 -7.49 28.38 -2.50
C HIS A 188 -6.04 28.87 -2.69
N PRO A 189 -5.77 30.18 -2.55
CA PRO A 189 -4.41 30.71 -2.57
C PRO A 189 -3.52 29.99 -1.55
N THR A 190 -2.25 29.77 -1.89
CA THR A 190 -1.29 29.12 -0.98
C THR A 190 -1.02 30.00 0.23
N GLY A 191 -0.86 29.36 1.39
CA GLY A 191 -0.58 30.01 2.67
C GLY A 191 -1.62 29.70 3.75
N PRO A 192 -1.49 30.37 4.91
CA PRO A 192 -2.47 30.24 5.99
C PRO A 192 -3.84 30.72 5.53
N VAL A 193 -4.87 29.94 5.83
CA VAL A 193 -6.26 30.35 5.59
C VAL A 193 -6.71 31.17 6.79
N ASP A 194 -6.88 32.49 6.63
CA ASP A 194 -7.25 33.42 7.71
C ASP A 194 -8.65 33.07 8.26
N GLN A 195 -8.80 33.04 9.58
CA GLN A 195 -10.04 32.63 10.25
C GLN A 195 -11.18 33.65 10.06
N ALA A 196 -10.89 34.85 9.55
CA ALA A 196 -11.80 35.99 9.52
C ALA A 196 -12.62 36.11 8.22
N GLU A 197 -12.14 35.58 7.09
CA GLU A 197 -12.87 35.64 5.81
C GLU A 197 -13.64 34.34 5.60
N SER A 198 -14.96 34.39 5.86
CA SER A 198 -15.97 33.39 5.47
C SER A 198 -15.43 31.97 5.28
N ARG A 199 -15.29 31.20 6.38
CA ARG A 199 -14.99 29.75 6.33
C ARG A 199 -15.82 29.11 5.21
N PRO A 200 -15.24 28.65 4.09
CA PRO A 200 -16.01 27.82 3.17
C PRO A 200 -16.49 26.64 4.01
N ALA A 201 -17.81 26.38 3.99
CA ALA A 201 -18.32 25.18 4.64
C ALA A 201 -17.65 24.01 3.93
N ILE A 202 -16.79 23.29 4.65
CA ILE A 202 -16.23 22.04 4.15
C ILE A 202 -17.21 20.95 4.53
N SER A 203 -17.63 20.21 3.53
CA SER A 203 -18.45 19.03 3.61
C SER A 203 -17.73 17.91 2.85
N LEU A 204 -18.13 16.67 3.12
CA LEU A 204 -17.63 15.51 2.38
C LEU A 204 -17.82 15.67 0.85
N ALA A 205 -18.83 16.42 0.42
CA ALA A 205 -19.15 16.65 -0.99
C ALA A 205 -18.26 17.70 -1.68
N ASP A 206 -17.48 18.49 -0.94
CA ASP A 206 -16.64 19.54 -1.55
C ASP A 206 -15.46 18.97 -2.33
N LEU A 207 -15.12 17.68 -2.13
CA LEU A 207 -13.96 17.03 -2.75
C LEU A 207 -14.15 16.50 -4.16
N PHE A 208 -15.37 16.46 -4.70
CA PHE A 208 -15.55 15.94 -6.05
C PHE A 208 -16.56 16.78 -6.82
N PRO A 209 -16.17 17.37 -7.97
CA PRO A 209 -17.19 17.85 -8.90
C PRO A 209 -18.02 16.65 -9.35
N PRO A 210 -19.34 16.81 -9.56
CA PRO A 210 -20.10 15.81 -10.30
C PRO A 210 -19.42 15.63 -11.65
N ALA A 211 -19.01 14.41 -11.99
CA ALA A 211 -18.43 14.16 -13.31
C ALA A 211 -19.47 14.50 -14.39
N ASP A 212 -19.13 15.48 -15.23
CA ASP A 212 -19.85 15.78 -16.46
C ASP A 212 -19.48 14.72 -17.51
N GLY A 213 -20.44 13.89 -17.93
CA GLY A 213 -20.49 13.48 -19.34
C GLY A 213 -20.60 12.00 -19.70
N ASP A 214 -20.19 11.03 -18.87
CA ASP A 214 -20.22 9.62 -19.29
C ASP A 214 -20.65 8.66 -18.16
N GLY A 215 -21.81 8.94 -17.54
CA GLY A 215 -22.80 7.95 -17.12
C GLY A 215 -22.48 6.84 -16.10
N ALA A 216 -21.23 6.65 -15.68
CA ALA A 216 -20.85 5.71 -14.63
C ALA A 216 -20.72 6.48 -13.31
N GLN A 217 -21.79 6.48 -12.51
CA GLN A 217 -21.74 6.93 -11.12
C GLN A 217 -20.99 5.87 -10.31
N LEU A 218 -19.80 6.20 -9.80
CA LEU A 218 -19.24 5.45 -8.68
C LEU A 218 -20.11 5.70 -7.43
N PRO A 219 -20.25 4.74 -6.51
CA PRO A 219 -21.00 4.94 -5.28
C PRO A 219 -20.33 5.97 -4.37
N TRP A 220 -20.94 7.14 -4.17
CA TRP A 220 -20.29 8.25 -3.43
C TRP A 220 -20.59 8.21 -1.92
N GLY A 221 -21.56 7.41 -1.49
CA GLY A 221 -21.94 7.25 -0.09
C GLY A 221 -21.73 5.83 0.40
N LEU A 222 -21.45 5.66 1.69
CA LEU A 222 -21.23 4.33 2.29
C LEU A 222 -22.42 3.37 2.08
N ASP A 223 -23.65 3.88 2.06
CA ASP A 223 -24.86 3.09 1.76
C ASP A 223 -24.91 2.62 0.30
N GLU A 224 -24.53 3.49 -0.64
CA GLU A 224 -24.48 3.18 -2.07
C GLU A 224 -23.35 2.18 -2.35
N TRP A 225 -22.19 2.38 -1.72
CA TRP A 225 -21.05 1.46 -1.76
C TRP A 225 -21.46 0.09 -1.24
N LEU A 226 -22.13 0.01 -0.08
CA LEU A 226 -22.61 -1.26 0.46
C LEU A 226 -23.57 -1.94 -0.53
N GLY A 227 -24.50 -1.18 -1.12
CA GLY A 227 -25.42 -1.68 -2.14
C GLY A 227 -24.70 -2.28 -3.36
N HIS A 228 -23.65 -1.60 -3.84
CA HIS A 228 -22.80 -2.06 -4.93
C HIS A 228 -22.04 -3.35 -4.59
N ILE A 229 -21.39 -3.40 -3.42
CA ILE A 229 -20.63 -4.58 -2.97
C ILE A 229 -21.54 -5.81 -2.80
N LEU A 230 -22.73 -5.63 -2.23
CA LEU A 230 -23.71 -6.73 -2.04
C LEU A 230 -24.29 -7.23 -3.38
N THR A 231 -24.55 -6.30 -4.31
CA THR A 231 -25.05 -6.64 -5.65
C THR A 231 -23.99 -7.42 -6.42
N THR A 232 -22.75 -6.91 -6.43
CA THR A 232 -21.60 -7.52 -7.10
C THR A 232 -21.31 -8.90 -6.50
N GLU A 233 -21.25 -9.06 -5.18
CA GLU A 233 -21.07 -10.38 -4.55
C GLU A 233 -22.17 -11.37 -4.97
N THR A 234 -23.41 -10.93 -5.08
CA THR A 234 -24.53 -11.78 -5.51
C THR A 234 -24.37 -12.25 -6.96
N GLU A 235 -23.93 -11.37 -7.85
CA GLU A 235 -23.67 -11.69 -9.27
C GLU A 235 -22.51 -12.68 -9.39
N TYR A 236 -21.39 -12.43 -8.71
CA TYR A 236 -20.22 -13.32 -8.76
C TYR A 236 -20.49 -14.69 -8.11
N ARG A 237 -21.33 -14.76 -7.07
CA ARG A 237 -21.81 -16.05 -6.54
C ARG A 237 -22.60 -16.84 -7.56
N HIS A 238 -23.41 -16.16 -8.38
CA HIS A 238 -24.16 -16.82 -9.44
C HIS A 238 -23.25 -17.33 -10.56
N ASP A 239 -22.24 -16.56 -10.95
CA ASP A 239 -21.26 -16.99 -11.97
C ASP A 239 -20.39 -18.15 -11.49
N LEU A 240 -19.95 -18.11 -10.24
CA LEU A 240 -19.28 -19.21 -9.58
C LEU A 240 -20.11 -20.51 -9.57
N VAL A 241 -21.42 -20.44 -9.34
CA VAL A 241 -22.30 -21.62 -9.39
C VAL A 241 -22.38 -22.20 -10.81
N LYS A 242 -22.25 -21.36 -11.85
CA LYS A 242 -22.22 -21.83 -13.25
C LYS A 242 -20.90 -22.52 -13.57
N ASP A 243 -19.77 -21.90 -13.21
CA ASP A 243 -18.44 -22.46 -13.39
C ASP A 243 -17.50 -22.11 -12.21
N PRO A 244 -17.27 -23.08 -11.30
CA PRO A 244 -16.39 -22.88 -10.15
C PRO A 244 -14.90 -22.68 -10.50
N ASN A 245 -14.49 -23.03 -11.72
CA ASN A 245 -13.10 -22.88 -12.17
C ASN A 245 -12.88 -21.57 -12.94
N ASP A 246 -13.92 -20.78 -13.16
CA ASP A 246 -13.81 -19.57 -13.97
C ASP A 246 -12.93 -18.52 -13.28
N GLU A 247 -12.00 -17.92 -14.02
CA GLU A 247 -11.01 -16.97 -13.53
C GLU A 247 -11.59 -15.55 -13.43
N LEU A 248 -12.87 -15.46 -13.07
CA LEU A 248 -13.60 -14.22 -12.90
C LEU A 248 -13.35 -13.63 -11.51
N SER A 249 -13.01 -12.34 -11.50
CA SER A 249 -12.93 -11.49 -10.31
C SER A 249 -13.50 -10.11 -10.61
N GLY A 250 -13.96 -9.45 -9.55
CA GLY A 250 -14.33 -8.04 -9.56
C GLY A 250 -13.18 -7.19 -9.03
N GLU A 251 -13.53 -6.16 -8.27
CA GLU A 251 -12.57 -5.28 -7.61
C GLU A 251 -11.65 -6.04 -6.64
N TRP A 252 -10.45 -5.50 -6.42
CA TRP A 252 -9.43 -6.05 -5.52
C TRP A 252 -9.26 -5.24 -4.23
N TRP A 253 -9.84 -4.04 -4.15
CA TRP A 253 -9.73 -3.15 -3.00
C TRP A 253 -10.43 -3.70 -1.76
N SER A 254 -9.84 -3.37 -0.61
CA SER A 254 -10.44 -3.54 0.71
C SER A 254 -10.70 -2.21 1.41
N THR A 255 -10.32 -1.09 0.79
CA THR A 255 -10.50 0.28 1.29
C THR A 255 -11.97 0.70 1.32
N PRO A 256 -12.29 1.79 2.06
CA PRO A 256 -13.52 2.56 1.84
C PRO A 256 -13.65 3.01 0.38
N PRO A 257 -14.87 3.36 -0.07
CA PRO A 257 -15.07 3.85 -1.43
C PRO A 257 -14.26 5.10 -1.71
N ASP A 258 -13.88 5.26 -2.98
CA ASP A 258 -13.40 6.53 -3.51
C ASP A 258 -14.46 7.63 -3.28
N GLY A 259 -14.03 8.88 -3.25
CA GLY A 259 -14.94 10.00 -2.96
C GLY A 259 -14.82 10.55 -1.53
N LEU A 260 -14.24 9.77 -0.61
CA LEU A 260 -14.03 10.21 0.77
C LEU A 260 -12.78 11.09 0.92
N TRP A 261 -12.78 11.93 1.96
CA TRP A 261 -11.56 12.63 2.35
C TRP A 261 -10.53 11.60 2.80
N THR A 262 -9.31 11.73 2.27
CA THR A 262 -8.13 11.05 2.79
C THR A 262 -7.13 12.06 3.33
N SER A 263 -6.34 11.67 4.31
CA SER A 263 -5.21 12.46 4.79
C SER A 263 -4.05 11.59 5.26
N THR A 264 -2.85 12.16 5.21
CA THR A 264 -1.63 11.59 5.80
C THR A 264 -0.99 12.60 6.74
N SER A 265 -0.08 12.13 7.58
CA SER A 265 0.85 12.99 8.30
C SER A 265 2.05 13.36 7.42
N THR A 266 3.13 13.84 8.05
CA THR A 266 4.33 14.33 7.38
C THR A 266 5.57 13.56 7.82
N TRP A 267 6.54 13.50 6.92
CA TRP A 267 7.91 13.12 7.22
C TRP A 267 8.58 14.12 8.19
N PRO A 268 9.74 13.78 8.77
CA PRO A 268 10.45 14.68 9.69
C PRO A 268 10.77 16.06 9.10
N ASP A 269 10.98 16.15 7.79
CA ASP A 269 11.24 17.39 7.04
C ASP A 269 9.97 18.23 6.77
N GLN A 270 8.80 17.74 7.21
CA GLN A 270 7.46 18.31 7.02
C GLN A 270 6.82 18.08 5.65
N THR A 271 7.40 17.23 4.80
CA THR A 271 6.77 16.80 3.55
C THR A 271 5.60 15.85 3.84
N PRO A 272 4.38 16.11 3.33
CA PRO A 272 3.27 15.17 3.48
C PRO A 272 3.59 13.82 2.85
N ILE A 273 3.46 12.75 3.63
CA ILE A 273 3.82 11.39 3.22
C ILE A 273 3.12 11.00 1.92
N GLY A 274 1.83 11.33 1.79
CA GLY A 274 1.05 10.97 0.60
C GLY A 274 1.48 11.65 -0.71
N VAL A 275 2.36 12.67 -0.67
CA VAL A 275 2.90 13.28 -1.90
C VAL A 275 4.01 12.39 -2.48
N GLU A 276 4.75 11.68 -1.63
CA GLU A 276 5.85 10.80 -2.05
C GLU A 276 5.44 9.34 -2.19
N LEU A 277 4.46 8.88 -1.40
CA LEU A 277 4.04 7.47 -1.37
C LEU A 277 2.78 7.24 -2.22
N VAL A 278 2.90 7.46 -3.53
CA VAL A 278 1.80 7.32 -4.50
C VAL A 278 1.89 5.96 -5.21
N GLU A 279 0.77 5.25 -5.26
CA GLU A 279 0.61 4.08 -6.11
C GLU A 279 0.33 4.60 -7.52
N ASP A 280 0.98 4.02 -8.54
CA ASP A 280 0.76 4.36 -9.95
C ASP A 280 0.93 5.87 -10.26
N ASP A 281 2.10 6.43 -9.92
CA ASP A 281 2.38 7.86 -9.98
C ASP A 281 2.40 8.47 -11.40
N PHE A 282 2.26 7.69 -12.48
CA PHE A 282 2.10 8.05 -13.91
C PHE A 282 2.67 9.42 -14.40
N GLY A 283 3.78 9.91 -13.85
CA GLY A 283 4.35 11.22 -14.17
C GLY A 283 3.65 12.41 -13.52
N LEU A 284 3.14 12.28 -12.29
CA LEU A 284 2.58 13.37 -11.49
C LEU A 284 3.63 14.46 -11.24
N GLU A 285 3.37 15.69 -11.70
CA GLU A 285 4.33 16.81 -11.59
C GLU A 285 3.93 17.85 -10.54
N ARG A 286 2.65 17.86 -10.10
CA ARG A 286 2.11 18.90 -9.23
C ARG A 286 1.02 18.39 -8.29
N ALA A 287 1.10 18.79 -7.03
CA ALA A 287 0.11 18.48 -6.02
C ALA A 287 -0.26 19.71 -5.18
N ARG A 288 -1.45 19.67 -4.59
CA ARG A 288 -1.89 20.60 -3.55
C ARG A 288 -2.20 19.86 -2.28
N ALA A 289 -1.69 20.38 -1.18
CA ALA A 289 -1.85 19.82 0.16
C ALA A 289 -2.61 20.80 1.06
N CYS A 290 -3.69 20.33 1.67
CA CYS A 290 -4.49 21.09 2.63
C CYS A 290 -4.27 20.54 4.03
N ARG A 291 -3.79 21.38 4.95
CA ARG A 291 -3.71 21.01 6.37
C ARG A 291 -5.09 21.05 6.99
N LEU A 292 -5.53 19.93 7.56
CA LEU A 292 -6.83 19.76 8.16
C LEU A 292 -6.78 20.12 9.65
N ARG A 293 -7.81 20.82 10.13
CA ARG A 293 -8.18 20.86 11.55
C ARG A 293 -9.39 19.99 11.74
N LEU A 294 -9.26 18.98 12.59
CA LEU A 294 -10.32 18.02 12.87
C LEU A 294 -11.12 18.45 14.11
N ARG A 295 -12.37 17.96 14.20
CA ARG A 295 -13.17 18.07 15.43
C ARG A 295 -12.51 17.22 16.55
N PRO A 296 -12.27 17.77 17.76
CA PRO A 296 -11.59 17.05 18.84
C PRO A 296 -12.27 15.75 19.29
N GLU A 297 -13.57 15.62 19.03
CA GLU A 297 -14.39 14.45 19.35
C GLU A 297 -14.35 13.34 18.30
N ALA A 298 -13.60 13.50 17.20
CA ALA A 298 -13.48 12.50 16.14
C ALA A 298 -12.99 11.15 16.69
N ARG A 299 -13.72 10.08 16.35
CA ARG A 299 -13.44 8.71 16.79
C ARG A 299 -12.60 8.00 15.71
N ILE A 300 -11.36 7.66 16.03
CA ILE A 300 -10.45 7.04 15.06
C ILE A 300 -10.28 5.55 15.35
N ALA A 301 -10.43 4.71 14.34
CA ALA A 301 -9.96 3.33 14.37
C ALA A 301 -8.52 3.28 13.82
N GLU A 302 -7.56 2.90 14.65
CA GLU A 302 -6.15 2.78 14.25
C GLU A 302 -5.79 1.33 13.95
N ILE A 303 -5.22 1.09 12.77
CA ILE A 303 -4.70 -0.21 12.34
C ILE A 303 -3.18 -0.16 12.45
N CYS A 304 -2.64 -0.81 13.50
CA CYS A 304 -1.20 -0.83 13.79
C CYS A 304 -0.57 -2.22 13.57
N CYS A 305 -1.40 -3.25 13.41
CA CYS A 305 -0.99 -4.62 13.16
C CYS A 305 -2.13 -5.46 12.53
N PRO A 306 -1.84 -6.69 12.08
CA PRO A 306 -2.85 -7.56 11.48
C PRO A 306 -4.02 -7.88 12.40
N GLU A 307 -3.80 -7.93 13.71
CA GLU A 307 -4.87 -8.20 14.68
C GLU A 307 -5.88 -7.05 14.79
N ASP A 308 -5.44 -5.79 14.63
CA ASP A 308 -6.35 -4.64 14.63
C ASP A 308 -7.28 -4.70 13.41
N TRP A 309 -6.73 -5.06 12.24
CA TRP A 309 -7.50 -5.30 11.02
C TRP A 309 -8.45 -6.49 11.16
N ALA A 310 -7.97 -7.61 11.70
CA ALA A 310 -8.78 -8.80 11.96
C ALA A 310 -9.94 -8.49 12.93
N GLN A 311 -9.70 -7.67 13.95
CA GLN A 311 -10.73 -7.25 14.89
C GLN A 311 -11.81 -6.40 14.21
N LEU A 312 -11.40 -5.47 13.33
CA LEU A 312 -12.33 -4.65 12.57
C LEU A 312 -13.22 -5.52 11.66
N CYS A 313 -12.60 -6.46 10.93
CA CYS A 313 -13.30 -7.43 10.09
C CYS A 313 -14.24 -8.33 10.90
N ARG A 314 -13.83 -8.82 12.08
CA ARG A 314 -14.68 -9.63 12.97
C ARG A 314 -15.91 -8.87 13.46
N ARG A 315 -15.75 -7.57 13.71
CA ARG A 315 -16.82 -6.73 14.28
C ARG A 315 -17.82 -6.28 13.23
N PHE A 316 -17.34 -5.99 12.03
CA PHE A 316 -18.13 -5.50 10.91
C PHE A 316 -17.87 -6.36 9.66
N PRO A 317 -18.19 -7.66 9.66
CA PRO A 317 -17.87 -8.52 8.52
C PRO A 317 -18.77 -8.21 7.33
N LEU A 318 -18.14 -7.98 6.17
CA LEU A 318 -18.79 -7.95 4.87
C LEU A 318 -18.19 -9.03 3.98
N ASP A 319 -19.02 -9.94 3.47
CA ASP A 319 -18.58 -11.02 2.60
C ASP A 319 -18.24 -10.51 1.21
N VAL A 320 -17.03 -10.82 0.75
CA VAL A 320 -16.55 -10.49 -0.60
C VAL A 320 -15.95 -11.71 -1.29
N THR A 321 -16.27 -12.91 -0.77
CA THR A 321 -15.62 -14.15 -1.16
C THR A 321 -15.69 -14.43 -2.65
N ALA A 322 -16.88 -14.37 -3.27
CA ALA A 322 -17.01 -14.72 -4.67
C ALA A 322 -16.36 -13.68 -5.58
N GLN A 323 -16.59 -12.39 -5.29
CA GLN A 323 -16.11 -11.29 -6.14
C GLN A 323 -14.60 -11.02 -6.01
N ARG A 324 -13.92 -11.39 -4.90
CA ARG A 324 -12.45 -11.20 -4.72
C ARG A 324 -11.65 -12.48 -4.92
N ARG A 325 -12.33 -13.63 -5.07
CA ARG A 325 -11.72 -14.97 -5.02
C ARG A 325 -10.49 -15.12 -5.92
N TYR A 326 -10.60 -14.70 -7.18
CA TYR A 326 -9.57 -14.98 -8.16
C TYR A 326 -8.37 -14.05 -7.97
N VAL A 327 -8.56 -12.73 -8.05
CA VAL A 327 -7.52 -11.71 -7.80
C VAL A 327 -6.77 -11.92 -6.49
N TRP A 328 -7.46 -12.19 -5.38
CA TRP A 328 -6.77 -12.43 -4.11
C TRP A 328 -6.10 -13.80 -4.05
N SER A 329 -6.60 -14.80 -4.77
CA SER A 329 -5.89 -16.09 -4.88
C SER A 329 -4.63 -15.98 -5.73
N GLU A 330 -4.59 -15.10 -6.73
CA GLU A 330 -3.38 -14.84 -7.53
C GLU A 330 -2.27 -14.23 -6.67
N THR A 331 -2.61 -13.22 -5.85
CA THR A 331 -1.61 -12.53 -5.03
C THR A 331 -1.20 -13.33 -3.77
N THR A 332 -2.12 -14.07 -3.16
CA THR A 332 -1.87 -14.76 -1.87
C THR A 332 -1.69 -16.28 -1.97
N GLY A 333 -2.08 -16.90 -3.09
CA GLY A 333 -2.23 -18.34 -3.21
C GLY A 333 -3.38 -18.95 -2.39
N ARG A 334 -4.07 -18.17 -1.55
CA ARG A 334 -5.17 -18.64 -0.70
C ARG A 334 -6.48 -18.61 -1.48
N LYS A 335 -7.19 -19.72 -1.40
CA LYS A 335 -8.62 -19.81 -1.74
C LYS A 335 -9.37 -19.99 -0.41
N GLY A 336 -10.60 -19.49 -0.32
CA GLY A 336 -11.41 -19.65 0.90
C GLY A 336 -12.29 -18.43 1.14
N GLN A 337 -12.90 -18.39 2.32
CA GLN A 337 -13.77 -17.28 2.71
C GLN A 337 -12.96 -16.01 2.92
N TRP A 338 -13.50 -14.91 2.41
CA TRP A 338 -12.91 -13.58 2.45
C TRP A 338 -13.93 -12.56 2.95
N VAL A 339 -13.51 -11.77 3.93
CA VAL A 339 -14.27 -10.62 4.42
C VAL A 339 -13.45 -9.35 4.38
N ILE A 340 -14.15 -8.22 4.27
CA ILE A 340 -13.62 -6.88 4.56
C ILE A 340 -14.49 -6.20 5.63
N PRO A 341 -14.04 -5.08 6.21
CA PRO A 341 -14.92 -4.26 7.04
C PRO A 341 -16.10 -3.70 6.23
N ASP A 342 -17.31 -3.82 6.77
CA ASP A 342 -18.47 -3.07 6.29
C ASP A 342 -18.30 -1.60 6.66
N TRP A 343 -17.76 -0.80 5.73
CA TRP A 343 -17.44 0.60 5.97
C TRP A 343 -18.65 1.45 6.34
N SER A 344 -19.87 1.08 5.92
CA SER A 344 -21.09 1.76 6.35
C SER A 344 -21.30 1.62 7.86
N ARG A 345 -21.11 0.41 8.39
CA ARG A 345 -21.22 0.10 9.82
C ARG A 345 -20.03 0.60 10.62
N VAL A 346 -18.83 0.61 10.04
CA VAL A 346 -17.66 1.25 10.66
C VAL A 346 -17.93 2.75 10.83
N GLY A 347 -18.53 3.41 9.84
CA GLY A 347 -18.90 4.83 9.87
C GLY A 347 -19.91 5.21 10.97
N GLU A 348 -20.72 4.27 11.44
CA GLU A 348 -21.61 4.50 12.60
C GLU A 348 -20.80 4.70 13.91
N GLU A 349 -19.65 4.04 14.01
CA GLU A 349 -18.85 3.93 15.23
C GLU A 349 -17.58 4.77 15.23
N PHE A 350 -17.00 4.98 14.05
CA PHE A 350 -15.76 5.70 13.83
C PHE A 350 -15.95 6.74 12.75
N ASP A 351 -15.27 7.86 12.92
CA ASP A 351 -15.29 8.97 11.98
C ASP A 351 -14.10 8.92 11.01
N GLY A 352 -13.02 8.23 11.39
CA GLY A 352 -11.89 7.94 10.52
C GLY A 352 -11.24 6.59 10.82
N VAL A 353 -10.60 6.03 9.81
CA VAL A 353 -9.83 4.79 9.88
C VAL A 353 -8.42 5.08 9.40
N HIS A 354 -7.45 4.98 10.32
CA HIS A 354 -6.05 5.30 10.08
C HIS A 354 -5.21 4.04 10.03
N VAL A 355 -4.42 3.87 8.98
CA VAL A 355 -3.38 2.83 8.89
C VAL A 355 -2.03 3.50 9.11
N SER A 356 -1.37 3.18 10.23
CA SER A 356 -0.02 3.72 10.48
C SER A 356 1.00 3.12 9.51
N LEU A 357 2.14 3.79 9.31
CA LEU A 357 3.27 3.24 8.55
C LEU A 357 3.67 1.83 9.02
N ALA A 358 3.72 1.60 10.34
CA ALA A 358 4.02 0.28 10.88
C ALA A 358 2.87 -0.72 10.68
N GLY A 359 1.62 -0.26 10.75
CA GLY A 359 0.44 -1.08 10.43
C GLY A 359 0.43 -1.55 8.98
N TYR A 360 0.74 -0.66 8.05
CA TYR A 360 0.93 -0.97 6.63
C TYR A 360 2.00 -2.05 6.45
N LEU A 361 3.22 -1.79 6.96
CA LEU A 361 4.32 -2.75 6.82
C LEU A 361 4.02 -4.10 7.44
N ARG A 362 3.21 -4.22 8.50
CA ARG A 362 2.90 -5.52 9.10
C ARG A 362 1.78 -6.27 8.38
N THR A 363 0.89 -5.57 7.68
CA THR A 363 -0.44 -6.09 7.34
C THR A 363 -0.70 -6.14 5.85
N ALA A 364 -0.27 -5.13 5.10
CA ALA A 364 -0.60 -5.00 3.69
C ALA A 364 -0.06 -6.18 2.87
N GLY A 365 -0.92 -6.72 2.00
CA GLY A 365 -0.60 -7.87 1.14
C GLY A 365 -0.48 -9.22 1.86
N SER A 366 -0.58 -9.27 3.19
CA SER A 366 -0.57 -10.53 3.94
C SER A 366 -1.98 -11.08 4.09
N VAL A 367 -2.14 -12.40 4.03
CA VAL A 367 -3.37 -13.05 4.50
C VAL A 367 -3.51 -12.76 6.00
N VAL A 368 -4.61 -12.11 6.38
CA VAL A 368 -4.97 -11.85 7.77
C VAL A 368 -6.02 -12.86 8.20
N GLU A 369 -5.66 -13.77 9.09
CA GLU A 369 -6.63 -14.71 9.66
C GLU A 369 -7.62 -13.97 10.58
N VAL A 370 -8.92 -14.14 10.31
CA VAL A 370 -10.00 -13.42 11.01
C VAL A 370 -10.68 -14.35 12.02
N GLY A 371 -10.84 -15.64 11.70
CA GLY A 371 -11.28 -16.67 12.65
C GLY A 371 -11.54 -18.03 12.02
N ASP A 372 -11.51 -19.08 12.85
CA ASP A 372 -11.57 -20.50 12.44
C ASP A 372 -12.94 -20.96 11.90
N HIS A 373 -13.92 -20.07 11.82
CA HIS A 373 -15.29 -20.35 11.42
C HIS A 373 -15.81 -19.28 10.47
N SER A 374 -16.83 -19.64 9.69
CA SER A 374 -17.54 -18.68 8.86
C SER A 374 -18.21 -17.60 9.73
N LEU A 375 -17.90 -16.34 9.42
CA LEU A 375 -18.52 -15.18 10.05
C LEU A 375 -19.80 -14.72 9.33
N VAL A 376 -20.13 -15.37 8.22
CA VAL A 376 -21.24 -15.02 7.34
C VAL A 376 -22.17 -16.23 7.25
N GLU A 377 -23.47 -16.02 7.08
CA GLU A 377 -24.43 -17.13 7.01
C GLU A 377 -24.09 -18.11 5.87
N THR A 378 -24.10 -19.40 6.20
CA THR A 378 -23.86 -20.47 5.23
C THR A 378 -24.98 -20.55 4.18
N SER A 379 -24.65 -20.30 2.91
CA SER A 379 -25.53 -20.46 1.75
C SER A 379 -25.14 -21.68 0.90
N PRO A 380 -26.10 -22.39 0.24
CA PRO A 380 -25.79 -23.44 -0.74
C PRO A 380 -24.96 -22.95 -1.95
N SER A 381 -24.88 -21.63 -2.15
CA SER A 381 -24.11 -20.97 -3.20
C SER A 381 -22.72 -20.48 -2.74
N LEU A 382 -22.27 -20.88 -1.54
CA LEU A 382 -20.94 -20.50 -1.06
C LEU A 382 -19.84 -21.19 -1.89
N PRO A 383 -18.86 -20.43 -2.42
CA PRO A 383 -17.65 -21.00 -2.99
C PRO A 383 -16.91 -21.85 -1.96
N THR A 384 -17.05 -23.16 -2.07
CA THR A 384 -16.33 -24.16 -1.28
C THR A 384 -15.43 -25.05 -2.15
N ILE A 385 -15.31 -24.74 -3.44
CA ILE A 385 -14.49 -25.52 -4.37
C ILE A 385 -13.05 -25.00 -4.34
N GLY A 386 -12.19 -25.78 -3.70
CA GLY A 386 -10.77 -25.52 -3.50
C GLY A 386 -10.32 -26.04 -2.14
N ASN A 387 -9.00 -26.09 -1.90
CA ASN A 387 -8.41 -26.41 -0.59
C ASN A 387 -8.77 -25.31 0.44
N THR A 388 -10.00 -25.31 0.91
CA THR A 388 -10.56 -24.19 1.69
C THR A 388 -11.01 -24.70 3.04
N ASP A 389 -10.21 -24.33 4.03
CA ASP A 389 -10.55 -24.27 5.43
C ASP A 389 -11.86 -23.45 5.62
N ASP A 390 -12.70 -23.83 6.60
CA ASP A 390 -13.87 -23.04 7.03
C ASP A 390 -13.45 -21.70 7.69
N ALA A 391 -12.15 -21.44 7.84
CA ALA A 391 -11.59 -20.22 8.35
C ALA A 391 -11.87 -19.02 7.43
N THR A 392 -12.28 -17.94 8.07
CA THR A 392 -12.45 -16.64 7.47
C THR A 392 -11.13 -15.88 7.50
N ALA A 393 -10.71 -15.33 6.36
CA ALA A 393 -9.57 -14.42 6.29
C ALA A 393 -9.96 -13.07 5.67
N SER A 394 -9.05 -12.13 5.72
CA SER A 394 -9.12 -10.83 5.05
C SER A 394 -7.78 -10.49 4.41
N LEU A 395 -7.78 -9.55 3.49
CA LEU A 395 -6.59 -8.98 2.89
C LEU A 395 -6.69 -7.45 2.97
N MET A 396 -5.67 -6.81 3.54
CA MET A 396 -5.55 -5.36 3.47
C MET A 396 -4.87 -4.99 2.14
N ALA A 397 -5.69 -4.59 1.18
CA ALA A 397 -5.32 -4.25 -0.19
C ALA A 397 -5.82 -2.84 -0.56
N GLY A 398 -4.94 -2.06 -1.21
CA GLY A 398 -5.20 -0.71 -1.73
C GLY A 398 -5.07 0.44 -0.73
N TRP A 399 -4.52 0.17 0.46
CA TRP A 399 -4.27 1.20 1.47
C TRP A 399 -2.88 1.81 1.27
N HIS A 400 -2.77 3.14 1.22
CA HIS A 400 -1.46 3.78 1.31
C HIS A 400 -0.96 3.80 2.76
N PRO A 401 0.37 3.85 2.99
CA PRO A 401 0.93 3.99 4.32
C PRO A 401 0.58 5.34 4.94
N ASP A 402 0.34 5.34 6.25
CA ASP A 402 -0.06 6.53 7.02
C ASP A 402 -1.43 7.14 6.64
N MET A 403 -2.17 6.49 5.73
CA MET A 403 -3.42 6.99 5.21
C MET A 403 -4.55 6.88 6.23
N THR A 404 -5.34 7.94 6.31
CA THR A 404 -6.59 8.00 7.04
C THR A 404 -7.73 8.23 6.07
N PHE A 405 -8.72 7.34 6.03
CA PHE A 405 -10.00 7.61 5.38
C PHE A 405 -10.97 8.22 6.38
N TRP A 406 -11.61 9.32 6.01
CA TRP A 406 -12.64 9.99 6.81
C TRP A 406 -14.02 9.56 6.35
N LEU A 407 -14.72 8.83 7.21
CA LEU A 407 -16.03 8.24 6.94
C LEU A 407 -17.19 9.22 7.22
N ASN A 408 -16.94 10.23 8.05
CA ASN A 408 -17.93 11.23 8.47
C ASN A 408 -17.37 12.66 8.34
N ASP A 409 -18.27 13.64 8.37
CA ASP A 409 -17.92 15.06 8.36
C ASP A 409 -17.31 15.51 9.70
N VAL A 410 -15.99 15.35 9.84
CA VAL A 410 -15.21 15.74 11.03
C VAL A 410 -14.09 16.73 10.76
N VAL A 411 -13.92 17.17 9.51
CA VAL A 411 -13.01 18.27 9.17
C VAL A 411 -13.70 19.58 9.56
N ASP A 412 -13.19 20.29 10.58
CA ASP A 412 -13.72 21.61 10.97
C ASP A 412 -13.35 22.68 9.96
N THR A 413 -12.09 22.67 9.49
CA THR A 413 -11.58 23.65 8.52
C THR A 413 -10.25 23.21 7.94
N VAL A 414 -9.90 23.75 6.78
CA VAL A 414 -8.51 23.79 6.30
C VAL A 414 -7.81 25.00 6.92
N THR A 415 -6.58 24.82 7.36
CA THR A 415 -5.79 25.86 8.04
C THR A 415 -4.69 26.43 7.18
N GLU A 416 -4.24 25.64 6.20
CA GLU A 416 -3.11 25.97 5.33
C GLU A 416 -3.29 25.23 4.01
N VAL A 417 -3.01 25.92 2.91
CA VAL A 417 -2.91 25.31 1.57
C VAL A 417 -1.50 25.48 1.06
N VAL A 418 -0.89 24.38 0.61
CA VAL A 418 0.48 24.34 0.12
C VAL A 418 0.49 23.72 -1.26
N GLU A 419 1.38 24.20 -2.11
CA GLU A 419 1.62 23.64 -3.43
C GLU A 419 2.97 22.93 -3.47
N TRP A 420 2.97 21.77 -4.10
CA TRP A 420 4.13 20.90 -4.27
C TRP A 420 4.35 20.66 -5.76
N VAL A 421 5.62 20.68 -6.17
CA VAL A 421 6.04 20.43 -7.56
C VAL A 421 7.16 19.41 -7.53
N TYR A 422 7.12 18.44 -8.45
CA TYR A 422 8.18 17.48 -8.61
C TYR A 422 9.38 18.12 -9.32
N ASP A 423 10.56 18.06 -8.68
CA ASP A 423 11.82 18.49 -9.28
C ASP A 423 12.52 17.26 -9.87
N ASN A 424 12.47 17.14 -11.20
CA ASN A 424 13.11 16.05 -11.94
C ASN A 424 14.64 16.00 -11.77
N ASP A 425 15.30 17.12 -11.50
CA ASP A 425 16.76 17.14 -11.33
C ASP A 425 17.15 16.64 -9.93
N ALA A 426 16.33 16.95 -8.93
CA ALA A 426 16.52 16.51 -7.55
C ALA A 426 15.88 15.15 -7.24
N ASP A 427 15.06 14.65 -8.16
CA ASP A 427 14.21 13.46 -8.00
C ASP A 427 13.40 13.50 -6.69
N ALA A 428 12.80 14.67 -6.44
CA ALA A 428 12.14 14.95 -5.16
C ALA A 428 11.02 15.99 -5.29
N TRP A 429 10.00 15.85 -4.44
CA TRP A 429 8.94 16.84 -4.31
C TRP A 429 9.42 18.07 -3.53
N GLN A 430 9.12 19.25 -4.05
CA GLN A 430 9.48 20.51 -3.43
C GLN A 430 8.26 21.37 -3.14
N ARG A 431 8.23 21.89 -1.91
CA ARG A 431 7.25 22.88 -1.49
C ARG A 431 7.50 24.19 -2.25
N THR A 432 6.49 24.66 -2.96
CA THR A 432 6.52 25.98 -3.60
C THR A 432 6.44 27.07 -2.51
N PRO A 433 7.31 28.09 -2.55
CA PRO A 433 7.25 29.20 -1.60
C PRO A 433 5.87 29.89 -1.63
N THR A 434 5.33 30.19 -0.46
CA THR A 434 4.11 30.97 -0.32
C THR A 434 4.31 32.38 -0.91
N GLN A 435 3.38 32.85 -1.74
CA GLN A 435 3.42 34.21 -2.31
C GLN A 435 3.10 35.30 -1.29
#